data_AF-A0A7C1TP35-F1
#
_entry.id   AF-A0A7C1TP35-F1
#
_cell.length_a   1.000
_cell.length_b   1.000
_cell.length_c   1.000
_cell.angle_alpha   90.00
_cell.angle_beta   90.00
_cell.angle_gamma   90.00
#
_symmetry.space_group_name_H-M   'P 1'
#
loop_
_entity.id
_entity.type
_entity.pdbx_description
1 polymer ?
#
loop_
_entity_poly.entity_id
_entity_poly.type
_entity_poly.pdbx_seq_one_letter_code
_entity_poly.pdbx_strand_id
1 'polypeptide(L)'
;TRGAIKRHKGLLERSAPERITLEFFKLLQSRACPRALKEAFEVSVGRAIVPLKNKELNAVMQKMVEVIRNLEEAPEDFRRRLDRGVSQGLTLRGLVLLDVLLGGVAVESTRLRLSGRLMRRVARFRGCREDVLSREGAGDGDLFDCFEALGCSVLEAVLVQGRPDLYEKARRYLAVCDRPLLNGEDVRRLAPGVEGPEVGRLLYEAKKAQFAGRIRSREEAAAFLRRLSGAQPP
;
A
#
# COMPACT_ATOMS: atom_id res chain seq x y z
N THR A 1 36.27 3.13 -13.14
CA THR A 1 35.27 3.49 -12.10
C THR A 1 34.80 2.31 -11.24
N ARG A 2 34.28 1.19 -11.77
CA ARG A 2 33.80 0.04 -10.96
C ARG A 2 34.82 -0.53 -9.97
N GLY A 3 36.09 -0.66 -10.39
CA GLY A 3 37.17 -1.10 -9.50
C GLY A 3 37.40 -0.15 -8.31
N ALA A 4 37.26 1.16 -8.52
CA ALA A 4 37.37 2.15 -7.44
C ALA A 4 36.21 2.01 -6.43
N ILE A 5 34.98 1.82 -6.92
CA ILE A 5 33.80 1.59 -6.06
C ILE A 5 33.99 0.34 -5.19
N LYS A 6 34.48 -0.77 -5.76
CA LYS A 6 34.79 -1.99 -4.99
C LYS A 6 35.85 -1.76 -3.92
N ARG A 7 36.94 -1.04 -4.25
CA ARG A 7 38.03 -0.73 -3.31
C ARG A 7 37.59 0.18 -2.16
N HIS A 8 36.67 1.11 -2.43
CA HIS A 8 36.24 2.10 -1.45
C HIS A 8 34.87 1.81 -0.82
N LYS A 9 34.33 0.60 -0.96
CA LYS A 9 33.01 0.23 -0.40
C LYS A 9 32.90 0.49 1.12
N GLY A 10 34.01 0.37 1.86
CA GLY A 10 34.06 0.64 3.30
C GLY A 10 33.85 2.12 3.66
N LEU A 11 33.99 3.06 2.71
CA LEU A 11 33.63 4.46 2.94
C LEU A 11 32.12 4.66 3.11
N LEU A 12 31.32 3.74 2.55
CA LEU A 12 29.88 3.69 2.80
C LEU A 12 29.59 3.46 4.28
N GLU A 13 30.45 2.72 4.98
CA GLU A 13 30.28 2.45 6.41
C GLU A 13 30.40 3.71 7.26
N ARG A 14 31.25 4.64 6.82
CA ARG A 14 31.56 5.94 7.45
C ARG A 14 30.57 7.04 7.05
N SER A 15 29.73 6.79 6.06
CA SER A 15 28.76 7.77 5.57
C SER A 15 27.53 7.82 6.48
N ALA A 16 27.01 9.02 6.72
CA ALA A 16 25.79 9.22 7.50
C ALA A 16 24.61 8.45 6.86
N PRO A 17 23.88 7.61 7.63
CA PRO A 17 22.75 6.84 7.13
C PRO A 17 21.67 7.67 6.42
N GLU A 18 21.46 8.91 6.83
CA GLU A 18 20.50 9.85 6.23
C GLU A 18 20.90 10.19 4.78
N ARG A 19 22.19 10.42 4.54
CA ARG A 19 22.72 10.69 3.20
C ARG A 19 22.63 9.44 2.32
N ILE A 20 22.95 8.27 2.86
CA ILE A 20 22.76 6.99 2.15
C ILE A 20 21.29 6.84 1.75
N THR A 21 20.37 7.10 2.66
CA THR A 21 18.93 6.99 2.44
C THR A 21 18.47 7.92 1.32
N LEU A 22 18.88 9.19 1.35
CA LEU A 22 18.50 10.17 0.33
C LEU A 22 18.99 9.77 -1.08
N GLU A 23 20.25 9.39 -1.21
CA GLU A 23 20.81 8.96 -2.50
C GLU A 23 20.19 7.64 -2.97
N PHE A 24 19.90 6.72 -2.05
CA PHE A 24 19.21 5.48 -2.37
C PHE A 24 17.78 5.73 -2.87
N PHE A 25 17.07 6.68 -2.28
CA PHE A 25 15.74 7.08 -2.74
C PHE A 25 15.77 7.72 -4.12
N LYS A 26 16.79 8.53 -4.45
CA LYS A 26 16.97 9.05 -5.80
C LYS A 26 17.19 7.93 -6.81
N LEU A 27 17.99 6.92 -6.44
CA LEU A 27 18.22 5.74 -7.27
C LEU A 27 16.92 4.99 -7.55
N LEU A 28 16.11 4.72 -6.52
CA LEU A 28 14.82 4.02 -6.65
C LEU A 28 13.84 4.76 -7.57
N GLN A 29 13.87 6.09 -7.56
CA GLN A 29 12.97 6.92 -8.36
C GLN A 29 13.48 7.15 -9.79
N SER A 30 14.71 6.74 -10.10
CA SER A 30 15.30 6.91 -11.42
C SER A 30 14.70 5.92 -12.43
N ARG A 31 14.63 6.33 -13.70
CA ARG A 31 14.25 5.43 -14.81
C ARG A 31 15.22 4.24 -14.95
N ALA A 32 16.46 4.42 -14.52
CA ALA A 32 17.49 3.38 -14.54
C ALA A 32 17.46 2.47 -13.29
N CYS A 33 16.47 2.60 -12.40
CA CYS A 33 16.43 1.92 -11.11
C CYS A 33 16.78 0.42 -11.19
N PRO A 34 16.14 -0.41 -12.06
CA PRO A 34 16.47 -1.83 -12.09
C PRO A 34 17.93 -2.10 -12.44
N ARG A 35 18.44 -1.39 -13.45
CA ARG A 35 19.84 -1.53 -13.87
C ARG A 35 20.79 -1.04 -12.77
N ALA A 36 20.53 0.12 -12.19
CA ALA A 36 21.37 0.73 -11.16
C ALA A 36 21.43 -0.13 -9.89
N LEU A 37 20.29 -0.69 -9.46
CA LEU A 37 20.26 -1.64 -8.33
C LEU A 37 21.07 -2.89 -8.65
N LYS A 38 20.84 -3.53 -9.79
CA LYS A 38 21.60 -4.72 -10.20
C LYS A 38 23.10 -4.46 -10.15
N GLU A 39 23.56 -3.37 -10.76
CA GLU A 39 24.97 -2.98 -10.75
C GLU A 39 25.49 -2.71 -9.33
N ALA A 40 24.69 -2.06 -8.47
CA ALA A 40 25.06 -1.81 -7.07
C ALA A 40 25.23 -3.11 -6.26
N PHE A 41 24.37 -4.10 -6.49
CA PHE A 41 24.45 -5.41 -5.82
C PHE A 41 25.63 -6.25 -6.36
N GLU A 42 25.93 -6.20 -7.65
CA GLU A 42 27.08 -6.88 -8.27
C GLU A 42 28.42 -6.41 -7.68
N VAL A 43 28.53 -5.14 -7.30
CA VAL A 43 29.72 -4.57 -6.63
C VAL A 43 29.63 -4.59 -5.09
N SER A 44 28.64 -5.29 -4.52
CA SER A 44 28.39 -5.43 -3.07
C SER A 44 27.99 -4.16 -2.32
N VAL A 45 27.87 -3.01 -3.00
CA VAL A 45 27.40 -1.76 -2.38
C VAL A 45 25.92 -1.88 -2.00
N GLY A 46 25.10 -2.46 -2.88
CA GLY A 46 23.68 -2.71 -2.61
C GLY A 46 23.47 -3.55 -1.35
N ARG A 47 24.26 -4.62 -1.18
CA ARG A 47 24.20 -5.50 0.00
C ARG A 47 24.58 -4.81 1.31
N ALA A 48 25.45 -3.80 1.25
CA ALA A 48 25.80 -3.01 2.42
C ALA A 48 24.67 -2.05 2.85
N ILE A 49 23.72 -1.76 1.96
CA ILE A 49 22.56 -0.90 2.25
C ILE A 49 21.32 -1.74 2.59
N VAL A 50 21.01 -2.73 1.76
CA VAL A 50 19.90 -3.67 1.95
C VAL A 50 20.44 -5.10 1.86
N PRO A 51 20.46 -5.88 2.96
CA PRO A 51 21.13 -7.17 3.02
C PRO A 51 20.31 -8.29 2.35
N LEU A 52 20.18 -8.25 1.03
CA LEU A 52 19.55 -9.30 0.23
C LEU A 52 20.54 -10.41 -0.16
N LYS A 53 20.09 -11.67 -0.09
CA LYS A 53 20.78 -12.83 -0.66
C LYS A 53 20.61 -12.86 -2.18
N ASN A 54 21.49 -13.58 -2.89
CA ASN A 54 21.45 -13.65 -4.35
C ASN A 54 20.12 -14.19 -4.92
N LYS A 55 19.57 -15.24 -4.29
CA LYS A 55 18.30 -15.84 -4.71
C LYS A 55 17.15 -14.83 -4.57
N GLU A 56 17.13 -14.09 -3.46
CA GLU A 56 16.14 -13.05 -3.17
C GLU A 56 16.28 -11.88 -4.14
N LEU A 57 17.50 -11.44 -4.42
CA LEU A 57 17.78 -10.36 -5.37
C LEU A 57 17.16 -10.64 -6.74
N ASN A 58 17.37 -11.83 -7.31
CA ASN A 58 16.80 -12.15 -8.63
C ASN A 58 15.28 -12.07 -8.64
N ALA A 59 14.61 -12.61 -7.62
CA ALA A 59 13.16 -12.54 -7.48
C ALA A 59 12.67 -11.08 -7.33
N VAL A 60 13.34 -10.30 -6.48
CA VAL A 60 13.06 -8.87 -6.29
C VAL A 60 13.23 -8.09 -7.60
N MET A 61 14.31 -8.34 -8.35
CA MET A 61 14.55 -7.68 -9.63
C MET A 61 13.46 -8.00 -10.66
N GLN A 62 13.02 -9.26 -10.73
CA GLN A 62 11.91 -9.66 -11.59
C GLN A 62 10.61 -8.96 -11.20
N LYS A 63 10.23 -9.00 -9.92
CA LYS A 63 9.02 -8.34 -9.43
C LYS A 63 9.09 -6.82 -9.63
N MET A 64 10.26 -6.22 -9.48
CA MET A 64 10.45 -4.79 -9.70
C MET A 64 10.18 -4.39 -11.16
N VAL A 65 10.64 -5.18 -12.14
CA VAL A 65 10.35 -4.93 -13.56
C VAL A 65 8.85 -5.04 -13.84
N GLU A 66 8.19 -6.07 -13.30
CA GLU A 66 6.74 -6.25 -13.41
C GLU A 66 5.98 -5.06 -12.82
N VAL A 67 6.31 -4.64 -11.60
CA VAL A 67 5.67 -3.50 -10.94
C VAL A 67 5.93 -2.21 -11.70
N ILE A 68 7.15 -1.97 -12.21
CA ILE A 68 7.43 -0.78 -13.03
C ILE A 68 6.52 -0.73 -14.26
N ARG A 69 6.36 -1.85 -14.96
CA ARG A 69 5.45 -1.94 -16.11
C ARG A 69 4.00 -1.63 -15.69
N ASN A 70 3.52 -2.25 -14.61
CA ASN A 70 2.17 -2.02 -14.09
C ASN A 70 1.95 -0.53 -13.70
N LEU A 71 2.97 0.13 -13.16
CA LEU A 71 2.92 1.56 -12.83
C LEU A 71 2.87 2.44 -14.10
N GLU A 72 3.50 2.02 -15.19
CA GLU A 72 3.50 2.74 -16.47
C GLU A 72 2.18 2.58 -17.23
N GLU A 73 1.54 1.42 -17.09
CA GLU A 73 0.22 1.08 -17.65
C GLU A 73 -0.95 1.53 -16.75
N ALA A 74 -0.66 2.09 -15.57
CA ALA A 74 -1.69 2.53 -14.63
C ALA A 74 -2.59 3.66 -15.22
N PRO A 75 -3.85 3.75 -14.76
CA PRO A 75 -4.75 4.84 -15.12
C PRO A 75 -4.13 6.22 -14.91
N GLU A 76 -4.48 7.18 -15.77
CA GLU A 76 -3.81 8.48 -15.82
C GLU A 76 -3.93 9.28 -14.51
N ASP A 77 -5.08 9.25 -13.87
CA ASP A 77 -5.32 9.87 -12.57
C ASP A 77 -4.37 9.31 -11.49
N PHE A 78 -4.05 8.02 -11.55
CA PHE A 78 -3.06 7.40 -10.68
C PHE A 78 -1.63 7.77 -11.06
N ARG A 79 -1.28 7.74 -12.35
CA ARG A 79 0.07 8.11 -12.80
C ARG A 79 0.44 9.52 -12.33
N ARG A 80 -0.50 10.47 -12.32
CA ARG A 80 -0.31 11.81 -11.73
C ARG A 80 -0.03 11.80 -10.22
N ARG A 81 -0.46 10.77 -9.49
CA ARG A 81 -0.16 10.57 -8.06
C ARG A 81 1.20 9.94 -7.83
N LEU A 82 1.74 9.19 -8.79
CA LEU A 82 3.01 8.46 -8.63
C LEU A 82 4.18 9.39 -8.32
N ASP A 83 4.19 10.58 -8.91
CA ASP A 83 5.24 11.58 -8.73
C ASP A 83 4.99 12.49 -7.51
N ARG A 84 3.89 12.28 -6.76
CA ARG A 84 3.66 13.05 -5.53
C ARG A 84 4.61 12.61 -4.44
N GLY A 85 5.23 13.59 -3.78
CA GLY A 85 6.07 13.37 -2.62
C GLY A 85 5.28 12.76 -1.45
N VAL A 86 5.86 11.76 -0.81
CA VAL A 86 5.31 11.09 0.38
C VAL A 86 6.02 11.58 1.64
N SER A 87 7.35 11.40 1.71
CA SER A 87 8.19 11.79 2.83
C SER A 87 9.67 11.66 2.44
N GLN A 88 10.55 12.49 3.02
CA GLN A 88 12.01 12.43 2.84
C GLN A 88 12.46 12.44 1.35
N GLY A 89 11.73 13.15 0.49
CA GLY A 89 12.03 13.19 -0.95
C GLY A 89 11.71 11.90 -1.71
N LEU A 90 11.02 10.94 -1.08
CA LEU A 90 10.50 9.75 -1.73
C LEU A 90 9.10 10.03 -2.29
N THR A 91 8.92 9.79 -3.58
CA THR A 91 7.61 9.79 -4.25
C THR A 91 6.83 8.51 -3.97
N LEU A 92 5.56 8.48 -4.36
CA LEU A 92 4.74 7.29 -4.26
C LEU A 92 5.30 6.14 -5.10
N ARG A 93 5.82 6.43 -6.31
CA ARG A 93 6.56 5.47 -7.13
C ARG A 93 7.74 4.88 -6.37
N GLY A 94 8.56 5.75 -5.77
CA GLY A 94 9.72 5.31 -4.98
C GLY A 94 9.32 4.44 -3.79
N LEU A 95 8.21 4.76 -3.12
CA LEU A 95 7.70 3.97 -1.99
C LEU A 95 7.25 2.57 -2.41
N VAL A 96 6.54 2.46 -3.53
CA VAL A 96 6.12 1.17 -4.10
C VAL A 96 7.35 0.30 -4.42
N LEU A 97 8.36 0.87 -5.07
CA LEU A 97 9.59 0.13 -5.41
C LEU A 97 10.43 -0.22 -4.17
N LEU A 98 10.42 0.64 -3.15
CA LEU A 98 11.04 0.35 -1.85
C LEU A 98 10.36 -0.84 -1.18
N ASP A 99 9.04 -0.93 -1.22
CA ASP A 99 8.30 -2.05 -0.65
C ASP A 99 8.67 -3.38 -1.31
N VAL A 100 8.66 -3.42 -2.65
CA VAL A 100 9.11 -4.59 -3.43
C VAL A 100 10.55 -4.98 -3.07
N LEU A 101 11.46 -4.01 -3.00
CA LEU A 101 12.86 -4.25 -2.66
C LEU A 101 13.01 -4.87 -1.27
N LEU A 102 12.22 -4.41 -0.32
CA LEU A 102 12.30 -4.86 1.05
C LEU A 102 11.41 -6.08 1.35
N GLY A 103 10.82 -6.75 0.34
CA GLY A 103 9.82 -7.83 0.45
C GLY A 103 10.27 -9.07 1.23
N GLY A 104 10.44 -8.92 2.55
CA GLY A 104 10.97 -9.92 3.48
C GLY A 104 12.16 -9.44 4.31
N VAL A 105 12.75 -8.29 3.99
CA VAL A 105 13.87 -7.70 4.73
C VAL A 105 13.35 -6.82 5.86
N ALA A 106 13.74 -7.11 7.10
CA ALA A 106 13.49 -6.23 8.24
C ALA A 106 14.16 -4.87 8.02
N VAL A 107 13.43 -3.76 8.17
CA VAL A 107 13.99 -2.42 7.89
C VAL A 107 15.17 -2.13 8.81
N GLU A 108 15.12 -2.63 10.04
CA GLU A 108 16.14 -2.54 11.08
C GLU A 108 17.47 -3.18 10.65
N SER A 109 17.42 -4.15 9.73
CA SER A 109 18.62 -4.79 9.15
C SER A 109 19.24 -3.98 8.01
N THR A 110 18.57 -2.93 7.53
CA THR A 110 19.07 -2.05 6.46
C THR A 110 19.82 -0.85 7.02
N ARG A 111 20.62 -0.18 6.18
CA ARG A 111 21.21 1.13 6.51
C ARG A 111 20.28 2.31 6.22
N LEU A 112 19.03 2.05 5.85
CA LEU A 112 18.06 3.09 5.51
C LEU A 112 17.43 3.69 6.78
N ARG A 113 17.39 5.01 6.86
CA ARG A 113 16.72 5.78 7.92
C ARG A 113 15.36 6.25 7.44
N LEU A 114 14.38 5.36 7.56
CA LEU A 114 13.00 5.65 7.22
C LEU A 114 12.34 6.47 8.34
N SER A 115 11.66 7.56 7.97
CA SER A 115 10.79 8.29 8.89
C SER A 115 9.65 7.39 9.39
N GLY A 116 9.13 7.65 10.58
CA GLY A 116 8.02 6.87 11.14
C GLY A 116 6.79 6.81 10.22
N ARG A 117 6.57 7.84 9.39
CA ARG A 117 5.53 7.85 8.36
C ARG A 117 5.79 6.82 7.25
N LEU A 118 7.03 6.69 6.77
CA LEU A 118 7.40 5.69 5.76
C LEU A 118 7.37 4.29 6.36
N MET A 119 7.89 4.10 7.58
CA MET A 119 7.82 2.82 8.30
C MET A 119 6.39 2.29 8.37
N ARG A 120 5.44 3.13 8.81
CA ARG A 120 4.02 2.75 8.87
C ARG A 120 3.44 2.40 7.50
N ARG A 121 3.87 3.08 6.42
CA ARG A 121 3.38 2.79 5.06
C ARG A 121 3.94 1.47 4.53
N VAL A 122 5.25 1.23 4.66
CA VAL A 122 5.88 -0.05 4.28
C VAL A 122 5.27 -1.21 5.08
N ALA A 123 5.08 -1.04 6.39
CA ALA A 123 4.45 -2.07 7.22
C ALA A 123 3.02 -2.43 6.77
N ARG A 124 2.23 -1.45 6.32
CA ARG A 124 0.87 -1.71 5.80
C ARG A 124 0.87 -2.50 4.50
N PHE A 125 1.80 -2.22 3.59
CA PHE A 125 1.91 -2.99 2.35
C PHE A 125 2.22 -4.46 2.65
N ARG A 126 3.15 -4.71 3.56
CA ARG A 126 3.51 -6.08 3.99
C ARG A 126 2.44 -6.80 4.79
N GLY A 127 1.69 -6.06 5.62
CA GLY A 127 0.60 -6.61 6.41
C GLY A 127 -0.65 -6.90 5.58
N CYS A 128 -0.66 -6.49 4.31
CA CYS A 128 -1.76 -6.81 3.42
C CYS A 128 -1.77 -8.30 3.11
N ARG A 129 -2.96 -8.88 3.23
CA ARG A 129 -3.28 -10.25 2.84
C ARG A 129 -3.08 -10.43 1.32
N GLU A 130 -1.86 -10.75 0.92
CA GLU A 130 -1.53 -11.12 -0.47
C GLU A 130 -2.50 -12.20 -0.95
N ASP A 131 -2.92 -13.12 -0.08
CA ASP A 131 -3.86 -14.19 -0.40
C ASP A 131 -5.22 -13.70 -0.93
N VAL A 132 -5.72 -12.54 -0.51
CA VAL A 132 -7.00 -12.02 -1.03
C VAL A 132 -6.81 -11.30 -2.36
N LEU A 133 -5.77 -10.48 -2.48
CA LEU A 133 -5.47 -9.76 -3.73
C LEU A 133 -4.89 -10.68 -4.82
N SER A 134 -4.34 -11.83 -4.46
CA SER A 134 -3.82 -12.82 -5.42
C SER A 134 -4.89 -13.82 -5.87
N ARG A 135 -6.04 -13.92 -5.20
CA ARG A 135 -7.15 -14.78 -5.62
C ARG A 135 -7.97 -14.12 -6.72
N GLU A 136 -8.06 -14.77 -7.88
CA GLU A 136 -9.05 -14.42 -8.89
C GLU A 136 -10.46 -14.75 -8.37
N GLY A 137 -11.42 -13.86 -8.60
CA GLY A 137 -12.81 -14.07 -8.16
C GLY A 137 -13.09 -13.84 -6.68
N ALA A 138 -12.22 -13.16 -5.93
CA ALA A 138 -12.51 -12.79 -4.54
C ALA A 138 -13.86 -12.02 -4.43
N GLY A 139 -14.68 -12.41 -3.46
CA GLY A 139 -15.98 -11.79 -3.22
C GLY A 139 -15.86 -10.35 -2.75
N ASP A 140 -16.88 -9.53 -2.98
CA ASP A 140 -16.87 -8.11 -2.58
C ASP A 140 -16.70 -7.94 -1.06
N GLY A 141 -17.19 -8.89 -0.26
CA GLY A 141 -16.98 -8.87 1.18
C GLY A 141 -15.50 -8.99 1.57
N ASP A 142 -14.81 -9.99 1.03
CA ASP A 142 -13.38 -10.23 1.32
C ASP A 142 -12.51 -9.09 0.79
N LEU A 143 -12.84 -8.57 -0.39
CA LEU A 143 -12.16 -7.41 -0.96
C LEU A 143 -12.34 -6.17 -0.10
N PHE A 144 -13.55 -5.93 0.43
CA PHE A 144 -13.79 -4.81 1.35
C PHE A 144 -12.94 -4.94 2.60
N ASP A 145 -12.86 -6.12 3.21
CA ASP A 145 -12.10 -6.34 4.45
C ASP A 145 -10.59 -6.14 4.21
N CYS A 146 -10.11 -6.63 3.06
CA CYS A 146 -8.75 -6.39 2.60
C CYS A 146 -8.48 -4.88 2.39
N PHE A 147 -9.40 -4.17 1.73
CA PHE A 147 -9.27 -2.75 1.46
C PHE A 147 -9.40 -1.88 2.73
N GLU A 148 -10.22 -2.28 3.69
CA GLU A 148 -10.30 -1.61 4.99
C GLU A 148 -8.96 -1.68 5.71
N ALA A 149 -8.34 -2.86 5.76
CA ALA A 149 -7.02 -3.05 6.37
C ALA A 149 -5.92 -2.19 5.69
N LEU A 150 -6.03 -1.99 4.37
CA LEU A 150 -5.14 -1.14 3.58
C LEU A 150 -5.42 0.36 3.77
N GLY A 151 -6.66 0.74 4.05
CA GLY A 151 -7.12 2.12 4.14
C GLY A 151 -6.83 2.92 2.86
N CYS A 152 -6.24 4.10 3.02
CA CYS A 152 -5.87 4.98 1.91
C CYS A 152 -4.80 4.43 0.96
N SER A 153 -4.18 3.29 1.30
CA SER A 153 -3.11 2.65 0.50
C SER A 153 -3.63 1.57 -0.46
N VAL A 154 -4.96 1.46 -0.62
CA VAL A 154 -5.60 0.43 -1.43
C VAL A 154 -5.19 0.44 -2.90
N LEU A 155 -5.10 1.62 -3.53
CA LEU A 155 -4.76 1.73 -4.95
C LEU A 155 -3.31 1.31 -5.19
N GLU A 156 -2.41 1.70 -4.29
CA GLU A 156 -1.01 1.32 -4.32
C GLU A 156 -0.86 -0.20 -4.20
N ALA A 157 -1.59 -0.85 -3.28
CA ALA A 157 -1.53 -2.29 -3.07
C ALA A 157 -2.05 -3.06 -4.30
N VAL A 158 -3.18 -2.64 -4.88
CA VAL A 158 -3.74 -3.23 -6.11
C VAL A 158 -2.74 -3.23 -7.26
N LEU A 159 -1.94 -2.16 -7.40
CA LEU A 159 -0.93 -2.04 -8.45
C LEU A 159 0.32 -2.88 -8.20
N VAL A 160 0.81 -2.93 -6.96
CA VAL A 160 1.92 -3.81 -6.57
C VAL A 160 1.59 -5.26 -6.89
N GLN A 161 0.34 -5.65 -6.65
CA GLN A 161 -0.16 -6.99 -6.93
C GLN A 161 -0.51 -7.23 -8.40
N GLY A 162 -0.43 -6.22 -9.26
CA GLY A 162 -0.70 -6.36 -10.69
C GLY A 162 -2.14 -6.73 -10.99
N ARG A 163 -3.10 -6.19 -10.22
CA ARG A 163 -4.54 -6.48 -10.34
C ARG A 163 -5.33 -5.29 -10.90
N PRO A 164 -5.09 -4.86 -12.15
CA PRO A 164 -5.80 -3.70 -12.72
C PRO A 164 -7.32 -3.89 -12.75
N ASP A 165 -7.80 -5.14 -12.77
CA ASP A 165 -9.21 -5.52 -12.65
C ASP A 165 -9.86 -5.04 -11.34
N LEU A 166 -9.07 -4.86 -10.28
CA LEU A 166 -9.55 -4.39 -8.98
C LEU A 166 -9.53 -2.85 -8.85
N TYR A 167 -9.06 -2.11 -9.85
CA TYR A 167 -8.90 -0.66 -9.75
C TYR A 167 -10.23 0.08 -9.50
N GLU A 168 -11.27 -0.25 -10.27
CA GLU A 168 -12.59 0.36 -10.09
C GLU A 168 -13.23 -0.02 -8.74
N LYS A 169 -12.96 -1.23 -8.24
CA LYS A 169 -13.38 -1.62 -6.89
C LYS A 169 -12.64 -0.80 -5.83
N ALA A 170 -11.33 -0.65 -5.93
CA ALA A 170 -10.55 0.18 -5.01
C ALA A 170 -11.02 1.65 -5.00
N ARG A 171 -11.34 2.22 -6.17
CA ARG A 171 -11.95 3.56 -6.26
C ARG A 171 -13.30 3.63 -5.57
N ARG A 172 -14.17 2.64 -5.78
CA ARG A 172 -15.47 2.55 -5.11
C ARG A 172 -15.29 2.51 -3.60
N TYR A 173 -14.38 1.69 -3.08
CA TYR A 173 -14.07 1.65 -1.66
C TYR A 173 -13.64 3.02 -1.11
N LEU A 174 -12.71 3.70 -1.80
CA LEU A 174 -12.29 5.04 -1.38
C LEU A 174 -13.46 6.04 -1.36
N ALA A 175 -14.35 5.97 -2.36
CA ALA A 175 -15.55 6.82 -2.40
C ALA A 175 -16.52 6.52 -1.25
N VAL A 176 -16.72 5.24 -0.91
CA VAL A 176 -17.54 4.81 0.24
C VAL A 176 -16.94 5.32 1.57
N CYS A 177 -15.62 5.31 1.71
CA CYS A 177 -14.96 5.81 2.91
C CYS A 177 -14.97 7.33 3.02
N ASP A 178 -14.85 8.06 1.90
CA ASP A 178 -14.92 9.53 1.85
C ASP A 178 -16.34 10.04 2.09
N ARG A 179 -17.33 9.40 1.46
CA ARG A 179 -18.75 9.80 1.48
C ARG A 179 -19.64 8.59 1.77
N PRO A 180 -19.61 8.08 3.02
CA PRO A 180 -20.51 7.00 3.39
C PRO A 180 -21.95 7.50 3.39
N LEU A 181 -22.90 6.64 3.05
CA LEU A 181 -24.33 6.98 3.07
C LEU A 181 -24.84 7.37 4.46
N LEU A 182 -24.19 6.84 5.50
CA LEU A 182 -24.51 7.08 6.90
C LEU A 182 -23.24 7.40 7.69
N ASN A 183 -23.37 8.28 8.68
CA ASN A 183 -22.32 8.62 9.63
C ASN A 183 -22.67 8.11 11.05
N GLY A 184 -21.78 8.36 12.03
CA GLY A 184 -21.99 7.89 13.40
C GLY A 184 -23.23 8.49 14.09
N GLU A 185 -23.60 9.73 13.77
CA GLU A 185 -24.81 10.37 14.29
C GLU A 185 -26.07 9.73 13.73
N ASP A 186 -26.06 9.39 12.44
CA ASP A 186 -27.16 8.66 11.81
C ASP A 186 -27.39 7.30 12.49
N VAL A 187 -26.31 6.56 12.78
CA VAL A 187 -26.41 5.25 13.47
C VAL A 187 -27.03 5.44 14.86
N ARG A 188 -26.56 6.41 15.64
CA ARG A 188 -27.11 6.67 16.99
C ARG A 188 -28.59 7.05 16.96
N ARG A 189 -29.03 7.76 15.92
CA ARG A 189 -30.46 8.11 15.74
C ARG A 189 -31.29 6.91 15.28
N LEU A 190 -30.76 6.07 14.40
CA LEU A 190 -31.46 4.93 13.82
C LEU A 190 -31.49 3.69 14.72
N ALA A 191 -30.50 3.56 15.60
CA ALA A 191 -30.36 2.51 16.59
C ALA A 191 -29.99 3.12 17.95
N PRO A 192 -30.96 3.74 18.64
CA PRO A 192 -30.72 4.34 19.96
C PRO A 192 -30.34 3.25 20.99
N GLY A 193 -29.47 3.60 21.94
CA GLY A 193 -28.99 2.68 22.97
C GLY A 193 -27.77 1.84 22.59
N VAL A 194 -27.28 1.96 21.35
CA VAL A 194 -26.07 1.28 20.89
C VAL A 194 -24.81 2.01 21.36
N GLU A 195 -23.87 1.27 21.97
CA GLU A 195 -22.59 1.79 22.46
C GLU A 195 -21.57 2.06 21.34
N GLY A 196 -20.52 2.83 21.66
CA GLY A 196 -19.49 3.26 20.70
C GLY A 196 -18.88 2.16 19.82
N PRO A 197 -18.42 1.02 20.37
CA PRO A 197 -17.86 -0.07 19.56
C PRO A 197 -18.87 -0.65 18.56
N GLU A 198 -20.11 -0.80 18.99
CA GLU A 198 -21.19 -1.36 18.17
C GLU A 198 -21.63 -0.37 17.08
N VAL A 199 -21.61 0.93 17.34
CA VAL A 199 -21.74 1.97 16.29
C VAL A 199 -20.68 1.79 15.20
N GLY A 200 -19.44 1.52 15.60
CA GLY A 200 -18.34 1.24 14.68
C GLY A 200 -18.61 0.00 13.81
N ARG A 201 -19.06 -1.10 14.43
CA ARG A 201 -19.44 -2.34 13.73
C ARG A 201 -20.55 -2.11 12.71
N LEU A 202 -21.60 -1.38 13.09
CA LEU A 202 -22.72 -1.07 12.21
C LEU A 202 -22.31 -0.20 11.01
N LEU A 203 -21.46 0.81 11.23
CA LEU A 203 -20.90 1.61 10.13
C LEU A 203 -20.05 0.77 9.19
N TYR A 204 -19.25 -0.14 9.73
CA TYR A 204 -18.42 -1.04 8.94
C TYR A 204 -19.28 -1.94 8.02
N GLU A 205 -20.30 -2.60 8.57
CA GLU A 205 -21.20 -3.45 7.78
C GLU A 205 -22.00 -2.66 6.75
N ALA A 206 -22.44 -1.44 7.07
CA ALA A 206 -23.11 -0.56 6.12
C ALA A 206 -22.18 -0.18 4.96
N LYS A 207 -20.94 0.22 5.23
CA LYS A 207 -19.94 0.50 4.18
C LYS A 207 -19.64 -0.73 3.33
N LYS A 208 -19.51 -1.90 3.95
CA LYS A 208 -19.31 -3.18 3.24
C LYS A 208 -20.46 -3.51 2.30
N ALA A 209 -21.70 -3.30 2.74
CA ALA A 209 -22.89 -3.45 1.89
C ALA A 209 -22.92 -2.42 0.76
N GLN A 210 -22.53 -1.17 1.02
CA GLN A 210 -22.47 -0.10 0.01
C GLN A 210 -21.42 -0.40 -1.06
N PHE A 211 -20.24 -0.85 -0.64
CA PHE A 211 -19.17 -1.27 -1.53
C PHE A 211 -19.61 -2.41 -2.47
N ALA A 212 -20.29 -3.41 -1.92
CA ALA A 212 -20.85 -4.53 -2.67
C ALA A 212 -22.07 -4.13 -3.55
N GLY A 213 -22.49 -2.86 -3.55
CA GLY A 213 -23.63 -2.38 -4.32
C GLY A 213 -25.00 -2.88 -3.85
N ARG A 214 -25.06 -3.47 -2.64
CA ARG A 214 -26.28 -3.96 -1.98
C ARG A 214 -27.14 -2.83 -1.40
N ILE A 215 -26.52 -1.69 -1.09
CA ILE A 215 -27.20 -0.45 -0.71
C ILE A 215 -26.63 0.69 -1.56
N ARG A 216 -27.51 1.56 -2.06
CA ARG A 216 -27.20 2.64 -2.98
C ARG A 216 -27.78 3.98 -2.53
N SER A 217 -28.78 3.96 -1.65
CA SER A 217 -29.39 5.15 -1.08
C SER A 217 -29.31 5.19 0.43
N ARG A 218 -29.54 6.39 0.97
CA ARG A 218 -29.55 6.62 2.42
C ARG A 218 -30.74 5.90 3.07
N GLU A 219 -31.87 5.79 2.38
CA GLU A 219 -33.06 5.08 2.81
C GLU A 219 -32.80 3.57 2.91
N GLU A 220 -32.15 2.98 1.89
CA GLU A 220 -31.74 1.58 1.90
C GLU A 220 -30.74 1.31 3.02
N ALA A 221 -29.77 2.21 3.22
CA ALA A 221 -28.80 2.11 4.30
C ALA A 221 -29.48 2.15 5.69
N ALA A 222 -30.47 3.03 5.88
CA ALA A 222 -31.23 3.11 7.13
C ALA A 222 -32.05 1.83 7.37
N ALA A 223 -32.70 1.31 6.34
CA ALA A 223 -33.44 0.05 6.42
C ALA A 223 -32.52 -1.15 6.69
N PHE A 224 -31.30 -1.12 6.17
CA PHE A 224 -30.28 -2.12 6.43
C PHE A 224 -29.81 -2.09 7.90
N LEU A 225 -29.54 -0.89 8.45
CA LEU A 225 -29.13 -0.75 9.85
C LEU A 225 -30.21 -1.18 10.85
N ARG A 226 -31.49 -0.85 10.60
CA ARG A 226 -32.59 -1.28 11.48
C ARG A 226 -32.68 -2.80 11.55
N ARG A 227 -32.52 -3.48 10.41
CA ARG A 227 -32.47 -4.95 10.33
C ARG A 227 -31.29 -5.53 11.11
N LEU A 228 -30.11 -4.93 11.03
CA LEU A 228 -28.91 -5.40 11.75
C LEU A 228 -28.96 -5.17 13.26
N SER A 229 -29.53 -4.04 13.69
CA SER A 229 -29.63 -3.68 15.11
C SER A 229 -30.78 -4.37 15.85
N GLY A 230 -31.64 -5.11 15.13
CA GLY A 230 -32.84 -5.72 15.70
C GLY A 230 -33.96 -4.73 16.03
N ALA A 231 -33.80 -3.45 15.66
CA ALA A 231 -34.84 -2.44 15.81
C ALA A 231 -35.92 -2.65 14.74
N GLN A 232 -37.06 -3.23 15.13
CA GLN A 232 -38.23 -3.32 14.24
C GLN A 232 -38.77 -1.91 13.93
N PRO A 233 -39.33 -1.70 12.72
CA PRO A 233 -40.01 -0.45 12.42
C PRO A 233 -41.21 -0.25 13.36
N PRO A 234 -41.60 1.02 13.65
CA PRO A 234 -42.89 1.30 14.27
C PRO A 234 -44.05 0.82 13.40
#